data_AF-A0A165C3C6-F1
#
_entry.id   AF-A0A165C3C6-F1
#
_cell.length_a   1.000
_cell.length_b   1.000
_cell.length_c   1.000
_cell.angle_alpha   90.00
_cell.angle_beta   90.00
_cell.angle_gamma   90.00
#
_symmetry.space_group_name_H-M   'P 1'
#
loop_
_entity.id
_entity.type
_entity.pdbx_description
1 polymer ?
#
loop_
_entity_poly.entity_id
_entity_poly.type
_entity_poly.pdbx_seq_one_letter_code
_entity_poly.pdbx_strand_id
1 'polypeptide(L)'
;RPMSSIVLEPGVKEMLINDCKDFLRSEDWYAERGIPFRRGYLLHGVPGSGKTSLIHSLAGELGLDIYVVSLSSKGMSDNTLNSLMGRVPTRCILLLEDLDAAFTRGVSRDATSTGAPPGGSSKTAAATETESDGSTLSLSGLLNSLDGVAAAEGRLLFATTNHIERLDPALSRPGRMDVWVNFTNATKWQAEGIFKCFFPSTHSAPLLSDVEIAELAKKFADAVPEGEMSVASLQGYLLKNKTRPRECVAEAAEWVIKERETKAKLKKEKEEKEKKEVRLTLPCGSFRLLTRCVEGGEGGRGEEGGELLSCFCVAID
;
A
#
# COMPACT_ATOMS: atom_id res chain seq x y z
N ARG A 1 3.12 -22.51 -2.55
CA ARG A 1 1.63 -22.49 -2.45
C ARG A 1 1.07 -22.74 -3.85
N PRO A 2 0.11 -23.65 -4.05
CA PRO A 2 -0.36 -23.98 -5.39
C PRO A 2 -1.18 -22.82 -5.99
N MET A 3 -1.00 -22.54 -7.27
CA MET A 3 -1.74 -21.50 -8.01
C MET A 3 -3.25 -21.76 -8.07
N SER A 4 -3.68 -23.01 -7.94
CA SER A 4 -5.10 -23.40 -7.84
C SER A 4 -5.79 -22.88 -6.56
N SER A 5 -5.03 -22.57 -5.51
CA SER A 5 -5.59 -22.08 -4.23
C SER A 5 -5.94 -20.59 -4.22
N ILE A 6 -5.52 -19.84 -5.25
CA ILE A 6 -5.87 -18.43 -5.41
C ILE A 6 -7.06 -18.36 -6.35
N VAL A 7 -8.07 -17.53 -6.09
CA VAL A 7 -9.22 -17.37 -6.99
C VAL A 7 -9.25 -15.92 -7.48
N LEU A 8 -8.91 -15.72 -8.75
CA LEU A 8 -8.94 -14.43 -9.45
C LEU A 8 -9.86 -14.56 -10.65
N GLU A 9 -10.24 -13.43 -11.21
CA GLU A 9 -11.01 -13.40 -12.45
C GLU A 9 -10.38 -14.28 -13.54
N PRO A 10 -11.20 -14.94 -14.37
CA PRO A 10 -10.72 -15.81 -15.44
C PRO A 10 -9.73 -15.09 -16.35
N GLY A 11 -8.60 -15.73 -16.67
CA GLY A 11 -7.59 -15.21 -17.60
C GLY A 11 -6.52 -14.33 -16.95
N VAL A 12 -6.77 -13.70 -15.80
CA VAL A 12 -5.77 -12.84 -15.14
C VAL A 12 -4.54 -13.64 -14.70
N LYS A 13 -4.75 -14.85 -14.18
CA LYS A 13 -3.65 -15.74 -13.77
C LYS A 13 -2.82 -16.18 -14.96
N GLU A 14 -3.49 -16.64 -16.01
CA GLU A 14 -2.86 -17.15 -17.22
C GLU A 14 -2.06 -16.05 -17.90
N MET A 15 -2.62 -14.84 -17.97
CA MET A 15 -1.93 -13.65 -18.47
C MET A 15 -0.64 -13.38 -17.69
N LEU A 16 -0.68 -13.34 -16.35
CA LEU A 16 0.51 -13.09 -15.53
C LEU A 16 1.56 -14.19 -15.65
N ILE A 17 1.14 -15.46 -15.62
CA ILE A 17 2.07 -16.59 -15.75
C ILE A 17 2.75 -16.56 -17.11
N ASN A 18 1.99 -16.35 -18.19
CA ASN A 18 2.52 -16.34 -19.54
C ASN A 18 3.45 -15.15 -19.77
N ASP A 19 3.07 -13.96 -19.29
CA ASP A 19 3.90 -12.76 -19.37
C ASP A 19 5.24 -12.93 -18.61
N CYS A 20 5.19 -13.49 -17.40
CA CYS A 20 6.41 -13.80 -16.65
C CYS A 20 7.27 -14.83 -17.38
N LYS A 21 6.68 -15.91 -17.92
CA LYS A 21 7.41 -16.95 -18.66
C LYS A 21 8.04 -16.40 -19.93
N ASP A 22 7.33 -15.53 -20.64
CA ASP A 22 7.81 -14.89 -21.87
C ASP A 22 8.99 -13.96 -21.58
N PHE A 23 8.86 -13.10 -20.56
CA PHE A 23 9.96 -12.24 -20.12
C PHE A 23 11.22 -13.05 -19.76
N LEU A 24 11.08 -14.09 -18.94
CA LEU A 24 12.21 -14.93 -18.51
C LEU A 24 12.90 -15.68 -19.66
N ARG A 25 12.24 -15.84 -20.82
CA ARG A 25 12.80 -16.50 -22.01
C ARG A 25 13.38 -15.52 -23.03
N SER A 26 13.08 -14.23 -22.88
CA SER A 26 13.37 -13.22 -23.90
C SER A 26 14.65 -12.44 -23.62
N GLU A 27 15.51 -12.88 -22.70
CA GLU A 27 16.75 -12.19 -22.31
C GLU A 27 17.63 -11.80 -23.52
N ASP A 28 17.89 -12.75 -24.42
CA ASP A 28 18.69 -12.51 -25.63
C ASP A 28 18.04 -11.46 -26.55
N TRP A 29 16.71 -11.48 -26.67
CA TRP A 29 15.97 -10.54 -27.51
C TRP A 29 16.11 -9.09 -27.02
N TYR A 30 16.12 -8.90 -25.70
CA TYR A 30 16.36 -7.60 -25.05
C TYR A 30 17.80 -7.15 -25.26
N ALA A 31 18.77 -8.05 -25.05
CA ALA A 31 20.19 -7.77 -25.20
C ALA A 31 20.57 -7.36 -26.63
N GLU A 32 20.08 -8.07 -27.65
CA GLU A 32 20.30 -7.76 -29.07
C GLU A 32 19.82 -6.36 -29.47
N ARG A 33 18.79 -5.85 -28.79
CA ARG A 33 18.17 -4.55 -29.08
C ARG A 33 18.69 -3.43 -28.18
N GLY A 34 19.59 -3.74 -27.24
CA GLY A 34 20.08 -2.79 -26.25
C GLY A 34 18.97 -2.25 -25.34
N ILE A 35 17.87 -2.99 -25.18
CA ILE A 35 16.76 -2.62 -24.31
C ILE A 35 17.05 -3.19 -22.92
N PRO A 36 16.97 -2.37 -21.85
CA PRO A 36 17.17 -2.86 -20.51
C PRO A 36 16.24 -4.03 -20.15
N PHE A 37 16.80 -5.12 -19.62
CA PHE A 37 16.05 -6.35 -19.35
C PHE A 37 15.29 -6.26 -18.03
N ARG A 38 14.19 -5.49 -18.05
CA ARG A 38 13.34 -5.19 -16.89
C ARG A 38 11.86 -5.46 -17.20
N ARG A 39 11.14 -5.94 -16.18
CA ARG A 39 9.68 -6.10 -16.20
C ARG A 39 9.11 -5.85 -14.81
N GLY A 40 8.22 -4.87 -14.73
CA GLY A 40 7.55 -4.48 -13.49
C GLY A 40 6.06 -4.77 -13.46
N TYR A 41 5.58 -5.22 -12.30
CA TYR A 41 4.19 -5.56 -12.03
C TYR A 41 3.72 -4.80 -10.78
N LEU A 42 2.65 -4.04 -10.90
CA LEU A 42 2.01 -3.36 -9.78
C LEU A 42 0.67 -4.02 -9.46
N LEU A 43 0.58 -4.61 -8.28
CA LEU A 43 -0.65 -5.19 -7.74
C LEU A 43 -1.24 -4.20 -6.74
N HIS A 44 -2.40 -3.64 -7.06
CA HIS A 44 -3.03 -2.61 -6.24
C HIS A 44 -4.46 -2.96 -5.90
N GLY A 45 -5.01 -2.36 -4.84
CA GLY A 45 -6.42 -2.49 -4.48
C GLY A 45 -6.63 -2.89 -3.03
N VAL A 46 -7.83 -3.36 -2.68
CA VAL A 46 -8.26 -3.47 -1.28
C VAL A 46 -7.34 -4.39 -0.45
N PRO A 47 -7.13 -4.12 0.85
CA PRO A 47 -6.36 -4.99 1.72
C PRO A 47 -7.06 -6.36 1.87
N GLY A 48 -6.28 -7.42 2.00
CA GLY A 48 -6.82 -8.78 2.16
C GLY A 48 -7.44 -9.38 0.90
N SER A 49 -7.12 -8.86 -0.29
CA SER A 49 -7.57 -9.41 -1.58
C SER A 49 -6.66 -10.50 -2.16
N GLY A 50 -5.51 -10.76 -1.54
CA GLY A 50 -4.61 -11.84 -1.95
C GLY A 50 -3.43 -11.43 -2.84
N LYS A 51 -3.09 -10.13 -2.93
CA LYS A 51 -1.94 -9.60 -3.70
C LYS A 51 -0.63 -10.34 -3.42
N THR A 52 -0.13 -10.32 -2.18
CA THR A 52 1.10 -11.04 -1.77
C THR A 52 0.95 -12.56 -1.93
N SER A 53 -0.26 -13.09 -1.70
CA SER A 53 -0.55 -14.52 -1.86
C SER A 53 -0.43 -15.00 -3.32
N LEU A 54 -0.80 -14.16 -4.28
CA LEU A 54 -0.61 -14.43 -5.71
C LEU A 54 0.87 -14.50 -6.05
N ILE A 55 1.66 -13.54 -5.60
CA ILE A 55 3.11 -13.50 -5.85
C ILE A 55 3.80 -14.75 -5.32
N HIS A 56 3.48 -15.17 -4.10
CA HIS A 56 4.01 -16.44 -3.55
C HIS A 56 3.65 -17.67 -4.36
N SER A 57 2.45 -17.69 -4.95
CA SER A 57 2.00 -18.84 -5.74
C SER A 57 2.65 -18.83 -7.13
N LEU A 58 2.82 -17.64 -7.72
CA LEU A 58 3.51 -17.42 -8.97
C LEU A 58 5.00 -17.80 -8.87
N ALA A 59 5.67 -17.42 -7.78
CA ALA A 59 7.06 -17.82 -7.52
C ALA A 59 7.22 -19.35 -7.48
N GLY A 60 6.28 -20.04 -6.83
CA GLY A 60 6.26 -21.50 -6.78
C GLY A 60 6.03 -22.14 -8.15
N GLU A 61 5.20 -21.53 -9.00
CA GLU A 61 4.94 -22.00 -10.38
C GLU A 61 6.14 -21.76 -11.30
N LEU A 62 6.88 -20.67 -11.10
CA LEU A 62 8.06 -20.31 -11.89
C LEU A 62 9.36 -20.94 -11.35
N GLY A 63 9.33 -21.52 -10.15
CA GLY A 63 10.51 -22.04 -9.47
C GLY A 63 11.54 -20.96 -9.13
N LEU A 64 11.08 -19.77 -8.73
CA LEU A 64 11.94 -18.63 -8.41
C LEU A 64 11.89 -18.29 -6.92
N ASP A 65 13.00 -17.79 -6.40
CA ASP A 65 13.08 -17.23 -5.06
C ASP A 65 12.47 -15.82 -5.00
N ILE A 66 11.90 -15.48 -3.84
CA ILE A 66 11.30 -14.17 -3.57
C ILE A 66 12.20 -13.40 -2.61
N TYR A 67 12.60 -12.20 -3.02
CA TYR A 67 13.31 -11.24 -2.20
C TYR A 67 12.36 -10.13 -1.81
N VAL A 68 12.00 -10.04 -0.53
CA VAL A 68 11.05 -9.06 -0.03
C VAL A 68 11.79 -7.85 0.51
N VAL A 69 11.43 -6.66 0.03
CA VAL A 69 11.88 -5.37 0.55
C VAL A 69 10.67 -4.61 1.05
N SER A 70 10.57 -4.46 2.36
CA SER A 70 9.55 -3.63 3.01
C SER A 70 10.04 -2.18 3.08
N LEU A 71 9.38 -1.29 2.34
CA LEU A 71 9.75 0.13 2.30
C LEU A 71 9.29 0.91 3.54
N SER A 72 8.39 0.33 4.34
CA SER A 72 7.89 0.91 5.58
C SER A 72 8.81 0.66 6.78
N SER A 73 9.86 -0.14 6.62
CA SER A 73 10.83 -0.52 7.66
C SER A 73 11.61 0.68 8.20
N LYS A 74 11.84 0.70 9.52
CA LYS A 74 12.64 1.73 10.20
C LYS A 74 14.08 1.72 9.67
N GLY A 75 14.66 2.91 9.43
CA GLY A 75 16.01 3.04 8.89
C GLY A 75 16.15 2.80 7.38
N MET A 76 15.04 2.62 6.64
CA MET A 76 15.10 2.56 5.17
C MET A 76 15.49 3.94 4.61
N SER A 77 16.58 3.96 3.83
CA SER A 77 17.11 5.14 3.13
C SER A 77 17.36 4.81 1.66
N ASP A 78 17.51 5.83 0.82
CA ASP A 78 17.81 5.66 -0.61
C ASP A 78 19.10 4.85 -0.84
N ASN A 79 20.12 5.06 0.01
CA ASN A 79 21.39 4.32 -0.07
C ASN A 79 21.21 2.85 0.31
N THR A 80 20.44 2.58 1.37
CA THR A 80 20.12 1.22 1.80
C THR A 80 19.34 0.50 0.71
N LEU A 81 18.33 1.16 0.13
CA LEU A 81 17.53 0.60 -0.95
C LEU A 81 18.40 0.28 -2.17
N ASN A 82 19.19 1.24 -2.66
CA ASN A 82 20.11 1.02 -3.78
C ASN A 82 21.08 -0.15 -3.51
N SER A 83 21.60 -0.24 -2.29
CA SER A 83 22.50 -1.34 -1.89
C SER A 83 21.80 -2.69 -1.89
N LEU A 84 20.56 -2.78 -1.38
CA LEU A 84 19.77 -4.01 -1.41
C LEU A 84 19.43 -4.40 -2.85
N MET A 85 18.97 -3.43 -3.65
CA MET A 85 18.64 -3.61 -5.05
C MET A 85 19.85 -4.08 -5.87
N GLY A 86 21.07 -3.69 -5.52
CA GLY A 86 22.29 -4.16 -6.19
C GLY A 86 22.77 -5.55 -5.77
N ARG A 87 22.33 -6.06 -4.61
CA ARG A 87 22.73 -7.39 -4.07
C ARG A 87 21.75 -8.51 -4.41
N VAL A 88 20.53 -8.16 -4.79
CA VAL A 88 19.50 -9.13 -5.18
C VAL A 88 19.94 -9.82 -6.49
N PRO A 89 19.93 -11.17 -6.55
CA PRO A 89 20.41 -11.90 -7.72
C PRO A 89 19.51 -11.73 -8.94
N THR A 90 20.00 -12.14 -10.11
CA THR A 90 19.19 -12.29 -11.32
C THR A 90 18.30 -13.53 -11.21
N ARG A 91 17.33 -13.68 -12.12
CA ARG A 91 16.34 -14.79 -12.12
C ARG A 91 15.65 -14.98 -10.75
N CYS A 92 15.18 -13.90 -10.17
CA CYS A 92 14.35 -13.93 -8.97
C CYS A 92 13.11 -13.05 -9.12
N ILE A 93 12.21 -13.16 -8.14
CA ILE A 93 11.14 -12.19 -7.93
C ILE A 93 11.58 -11.23 -6.82
N LEU A 94 11.66 -9.95 -7.15
CA LEU A 94 11.86 -8.88 -6.18
C LEU A 94 10.49 -8.30 -5.83
N LEU A 95 10.10 -8.37 -4.55
CA LEU A 95 8.83 -7.88 -4.04
C LEU A 95 9.04 -6.61 -3.21
N LEU A 96 8.48 -5.49 -3.67
CA LEU A 96 8.36 -4.25 -2.89
C LEU A 96 6.99 -4.20 -2.21
N GLU A 97 6.95 -4.33 -0.89
CA GLU A 97 5.69 -4.25 -0.14
C GLU A 97 5.40 -2.84 0.39
N ASP A 98 4.11 -2.51 0.46
CA ASP A 98 3.55 -1.28 1.02
C ASP A 98 4.17 0.00 0.44
N LEU A 99 4.14 0.10 -0.90
CA LEU A 99 4.63 1.27 -1.62
C LEU A 99 4.01 2.58 -1.10
N ASP A 100 2.70 2.59 -0.88
CA ASP A 100 1.93 3.73 -0.36
C ASP A 100 2.40 4.25 1.01
N ALA A 101 2.86 3.36 1.89
CA ALA A 101 3.38 3.74 3.20
C ALA A 101 4.69 4.54 3.11
N ALA A 102 5.52 4.25 2.12
CA ALA A 102 6.76 4.99 1.88
C ALA A 102 6.48 6.42 1.41
N PHE A 103 5.45 6.62 0.56
CA PHE A 103 5.14 7.92 -0.02
C PHE A 103 4.40 8.86 0.94
N THR A 104 3.55 8.32 1.83
CA THR A 104 2.79 9.15 2.78
C THR A 104 3.70 9.86 3.80
N ARG A 105 4.89 9.30 4.09
CA ARG A 105 5.87 9.88 5.03
C ARG A 105 6.74 10.97 4.41
N GLY A 106 6.98 10.91 3.09
CA GLY A 106 7.75 11.93 2.36
C GLY A 106 6.99 13.24 2.19
N VAL A 107 5.70 13.18 1.85
CA VAL A 107 4.86 14.39 1.64
C VAL A 107 4.68 15.19 2.94
N SER A 108 4.66 14.54 4.10
CA SER A 108 4.59 15.22 5.40
C SER A 108 5.86 16.01 5.75
N ARG A 109 7.00 15.74 5.09
CA ARG A 109 8.24 16.51 5.25
C ARG A 109 8.32 17.70 4.29
N ASP A 110 7.73 17.59 3.10
CA ASP A 110 7.82 18.64 2.07
C ASP A 110 6.76 19.74 2.20
N ALA A 111 5.70 19.55 3.00
CA ALA A 111 4.71 20.61 3.27
C ALA A 111 5.29 21.82 4.03
N THR A 112 6.50 21.72 4.58
CA THR A 112 7.29 22.83 5.15
C THR A 112 8.46 23.28 4.28
N SER A 113 8.67 22.68 3.10
CA SER A 113 9.74 23.08 2.18
C SER A 113 9.18 24.05 1.14
N THR A 114 9.31 25.34 1.42
CA THR A 114 9.23 26.36 0.36
C THR A 114 10.37 26.09 -0.62
N GLY A 115 10.04 25.77 -1.87
CA GLY A 115 10.97 25.29 -2.91
C GLY A 115 12.11 26.25 -3.27
N ALA A 116 13.09 26.37 -2.39
CA ALA A 116 14.37 27.01 -2.63
C ALA A 116 15.48 25.94 -2.52
N PRO A 117 16.39 25.85 -3.51
CA PRO A 117 17.52 24.92 -3.43
C PRO A 117 18.43 25.30 -2.26
N PRO A 118 19.02 24.34 -1.52
CA PRO A 118 19.95 24.67 -0.46
C PRO A 118 21.27 25.15 -1.09
N GLY A 119 21.41 26.47 -1.20
CA GLY A 119 22.69 27.14 -1.39
C GLY A 119 23.56 26.91 -0.16
N GLY A 120 24.81 26.51 -0.39
CA GLY A 120 25.74 26.13 0.65
C GLY A 120 26.05 27.25 1.65
N SER A 121 26.16 26.88 2.93
CA SER A 121 27.07 27.54 3.85
C SER A 121 27.34 26.63 5.04
N SER A 122 28.61 26.28 5.19
CA SER A 122 29.21 25.60 6.33
C SER A 122 28.86 26.31 7.64
N LYS A 123 28.21 25.60 8.58
CA LYS A 123 28.33 25.89 10.02
C LYS A 123 28.31 24.59 10.83
N THR A 124 29.46 24.32 11.42
CA THR A 124 29.73 23.44 12.56
C THR A 124 28.81 23.76 13.73
N ALA A 125 28.08 22.77 14.26
CA ALA A 125 27.53 22.81 15.61
C ALA A 125 27.25 21.39 16.14
N ALA A 126 27.89 21.13 17.28
CA ALA A 126 27.66 20.14 18.32
C ALA A 126 26.52 19.11 18.16
N ALA A 127 26.92 17.84 18.33
CA ALA A 127 26.09 16.68 18.53
C ALA A 127 24.99 16.94 19.58
N THR A 128 23.75 16.93 19.12
CA THR A 128 22.61 16.47 19.91
C THR A 128 22.03 15.32 19.11
N GLU A 129 22.34 14.09 19.51
CA GLU A 129 21.78 12.87 18.92
C GLU A 129 20.29 12.81 19.25
N THR A 130 19.48 13.53 18.46
CA THR A 130 18.09 13.15 18.28
C THR A 130 18.12 11.97 17.32
N GLU A 131 17.88 10.77 17.85
CA GLU A 131 17.63 9.57 17.04
C GLU A 131 16.58 9.90 15.98
N SER A 132 17.04 10.13 14.76
CA SER A 132 16.17 10.36 13.61
C SER A 132 15.60 9.00 13.19
N ASP A 133 14.60 8.53 13.94
CA ASP A 133 13.84 7.29 13.71
C ASP A 133 12.91 7.40 12.46
N GLY A 134 13.32 8.17 11.45
CA GLY A 134 12.54 8.49 10.28
C GLY A 134 13.20 7.94 9.02
N SER A 135 12.61 6.91 8.42
CA SER A 135 12.92 6.45 7.06
C SER A 135 13.11 7.68 6.14
N THR A 136 14.31 7.83 5.57
CA THR A 136 14.68 8.94 4.67
C THR A 136 14.45 8.61 3.21
N LEU A 137 13.76 7.49 2.93
CA LEU A 137 13.44 7.07 1.58
C LEU A 137 12.65 8.17 0.85
N SER A 138 13.21 8.63 -0.26
CA SER A 138 12.55 9.59 -1.15
C SER A 138 11.90 8.86 -2.33
N LEU A 139 10.84 9.45 -2.89
CA LEU A 139 10.22 8.95 -4.12
C LEU A 139 11.24 8.93 -5.26
N SER A 140 12.05 9.98 -5.39
CA SER A 140 13.13 10.06 -6.37
C SER A 140 14.16 8.95 -6.18
N GLY A 141 14.51 8.63 -4.94
CA GLY A 141 15.42 7.54 -4.60
C GLY A 141 14.90 6.19 -5.07
N LEU A 142 13.65 5.87 -4.74
CA LEU A 142 13.01 4.66 -5.23
C LEU A 142 12.93 4.61 -6.75
N LEU A 143 12.47 5.67 -7.41
CA LEU A 143 12.39 5.72 -8.87
C LEU A 143 13.76 5.46 -9.50
N ASN A 144 14.80 6.15 -9.02
CA ASN A 144 16.18 5.94 -9.47
C ASN A 144 16.68 4.51 -9.23
N SER A 145 16.25 3.85 -8.15
CA SER A 145 16.58 2.44 -7.91
C SER A 145 15.89 1.48 -8.91
N LEU A 146 14.76 1.88 -9.50
CA LEU A 146 13.99 1.06 -10.44
C LEU A 146 14.48 1.19 -11.89
N ASP A 147 14.69 2.43 -12.37
CA ASP A 147 15.00 2.71 -13.77
C ASP A 147 16.27 3.54 -13.99
N GLY A 148 17.05 3.78 -12.94
CA GLY A 148 18.31 4.50 -13.05
C GLY A 148 19.34 3.75 -13.91
N VAL A 149 20.36 4.48 -14.36
CA VAL A 149 21.44 3.95 -15.22
C VAL A 149 22.19 2.77 -14.58
N ALA A 150 22.22 2.71 -13.25
CA ALA A 150 22.84 1.63 -12.48
C ALA A 150 21.83 0.60 -11.93
N ALA A 151 20.57 0.62 -12.39
CA ALA A 151 19.54 -0.30 -11.90
C ALA A 151 19.82 -1.73 -12.39
N ALA A 152 19.84 -2.68 -11.45
CA ALA A 152 20.08 -4.09 -11.78
C ALA A 152 18.92 -4.69 -12.60
N GLU A 153 19.28 -5.56 -13.55
CA GLU A 153 18.40 -6.14 -14.56
C GLU A 153 18.21 -7.66 -14.36
N GLY A 154 17.38 -8.29 -15.19
CA GLY A 154 17.24 -9.76 -15.20
C GLY A 154 16.41 -10.34 -14.06
N ARG A 155 15.48 -9.56 -13.51
CA ARG A 155 14.57 -9.98 -12.43
C ARG A 155 13.15 -9.48 -12.67
N LEU A 156 12.19 -10.23 -12.14
CA LEU A 156 10.79 -9.83 -12.14
C LEU A 156 10.55 -8.92 -10.94
N LEU A 157 10.14 -7.67 -11.17
CA LEU A 157 9.82 -6.73 -10.11
C LEU A 157 8.31 -6.74 -9.84
N PHE A 158 7.91 -7.11 -8.63
CA PHE A 158 6.54 -6.99 -8.16
C PHE A 158 6.47 -5.92 -7.08
N ALA A 159 5.43 -5.11 -7.13
CA ALA A 159 5.12 -4.18 -6.06
C ALA A 159 3.66 -4.26 -5.64
N THR A 160 3.40 -4.07 -4.35
CA THR A 160 2.05 -4.08 -3.80
C THR A 160 1.70 -2.73 -3.18
N THR A 161 0.45 -2.30 -3.36
CA THR A 161 -0.11 -1.11 -2.69
C THR A 161 -1.58 -1.34 -2.33
N ASN A 162 -2.04 -0.72 -1.25
CA ASN A 162 -3.48 -0.66 -0.96
C ASN A 162 -4.13 0.61 -1.50
N HIS A 163 -3.33 1.64 -1.74
CA HIS A 163 -3.75 2.99 -2.11
C HIS A 163 -3.03 3.44 -3.38
N ILE A 164 -3.60 3.11 -4.55
CA ILE A 164 -3.04 3.52 -5.86
C ILE A 164 -3.02 5.04 -6.01
N GLU A 165 -3.99 5.73 -5.42
CA GLU A 165 -4.14 7.18 -5.45
C GLU A 165 -3.00 7.93 -4.74
N ARG A 166 -2.21 7.24 -3.90
CA ARG A 166 -1.05 7.81 -3.20
C ARG A 166 0.25 7.63 -3.96
N LEU A 167 0.23 6.92 -5.08
CA LEU A 167 1.41 6.63 -5.87
C LEU A 167 1.67 7.74 -6.89
N ASP A 168 2.95 8.02 -7.14
CA ASP A 168 3.33 8.96 -8.19
C ASP A 168 3.00 8.37 -9.58
N PRO A 169 2.29 9.11 -10.45
CA PRO A 169 1.98 8.67 -11.81
C PRO A 169 3.22 8.28 -12.64
N ALA A 170 4.40 8.79 -12.31
CA ALA A 170 5.66 8.44 -12.96
C ALA A 170 6.03 6.97 -12.81
N LEU A 171 5.43 6.21 -11.89
CA LEU A 171 5.58 4.75 -11.81
C LEU A 171 4.99 4.02 -13.02
N SER A 172 4.02 4.63 -13.74
CA SER A 172 3.39 4.04 -14.94
C SER A 172 4.24 4.12 -16.21
N ARG A 173 5.42 4.75 -16.14
CA ARG A 173 6.31 4.83 -17.30
C ARG A 173 6.86 3.44 -17.65
N PRO A 174 6.88 3.07 -18.95
CA PRO A 174 7.45 1.80 -19.40
C PRO A 174 8.87 1.59 -18.87
N GLY A 175 9.17 0.37 -18.43
CA GLY A 175 10.43 0.01 -17.79
C GLY A 175 10.47 0.20 -16.26
N ARG A 176 9.39 0.73 -15.66
CA ARG A 176 9.17 0.77 -14.20
C ARG A 176 8.12 -0.23 -13.75
N MET A 177 6.85 0.04 -14.06
CA MET A 177 5.70 -0.84 -13.80
C MET A 177 4.91 -0.97 -15.10
N ASP A 178 5.11 -2.09 -15.79
CA ASP A 178 4.55 -2.34 -17.12
C ASP A 178 3.14 -2.94 -17.04
N VAL A 179 2.88 -3.79 -16.04
CA VAL A 179 1.60 -4.49 -15.87
C VAL A 179 0.93 -4.07 -14.58
N TRP A 180 -0.33 -3.66 -14.67
CA TRP A 180 -1.12 -3.15 -13.54
C TRP A 180 -2.30 -4.08 -13.30
N VAL A 181 -2.39 -4.64 -12.09
CA VAL A 181 -3.46 -5.57 -11.71
C VAL A 181 -4.23 -5.00 -10.54
N ASN A 182 -5.51 -4.74 -10.77
CA ASN A 182 -6.43 -4.25 -9.76
C ASN A 182 -7.06 -5.41 -8.99
N PHE A 183 -7.05 -5.32 -7.66
CA PHE A 183 -7.64 -6.28 -6.74
C PHE A 183 -8.80 -5.61 -6.01
N THR A 184 -10.01 -5.98 -6.39
CA THR A 184 -11.23 -5.52 -5.76
C THR A 184 -11.64 -6.43 -4.60
N ASN A 185 -12.72 -6.06 -3.92
CA ASN A 185 -13.46 -7.00 -3.09
C ASN A 185 -13.99 -8.15 -3.95
N ALA A 186 -14.34 -9.25 -3.28
CA ALA A 186 -14.74 -10.50 -3.91
C ALA A 186 -16.01 -10.33 -4.76
N THR A 187 -15.95 -10.82 -5.99
CA THR A 187 -17.13 -11.03 -6.84
C THR A 187 -17.88 -12.28 -6.41
N LYS A 188 -19.13 -12.43 -6.87
CA LYS A 188 -19.90 -13.66 -6.63
C LYS A 188 -19.21 -14.90 -7.19
N TRP A 189 -18.62 -14.76 -8.38
CA TRP A 189 -17.84 -15.81 -9.01
C TRP A 189 -16.64 -16.22 -8.15
N GLN A 190 -15.92 -15.25 -7.58
CA GLN A 190 -14.81 -15.55 -6.66
C GLN A 190 -15.30 -16.20 -5.37
N ALA A 191 -16.43 -15.75 -4.80
CA ALA A 191 -17.01 -16.36 -3.61
C ALA A 191 -17.37 -17.84 -3.84
N GLU A 192 -17.98 -18.16 -4.98
CA GLU A 192 -18.28 -19.54 -5.39
C GLU A 192 -17.00 -20.36 -5.56
N GLY A 193 -16.00 -19.83 -6.26
CA GLY A 193 -14.71 -20.49 -6.48
C GLY A 193 -13.96 -20.78 -5.17
N ILE A 194 -13.92 -19.81 -4.25
CA ILE A 194 -13.28 -19.99 -2.93
C ILE A 194 -14.02 -21.07 -2.15
N PHE A 195 -15.36 -21.09 -2.15
CA PHE A 195 -16.12 -22.13 -1.46
C PHE A 195 -15.75 -23.54 -1.96
N LYS A 196 -15.68 -23.73 -3.28
CA LYS A 196 -15.27 -25.00 -3.91
C LYS A 196 -13.85 -25.40 -3.52
N CYS A 197 -12.92 -24.44 -3.44
CA CYS A 197 -11.55 -24.71 -2.99
C CYS A 197 -11.47 -25.15 -1.53
N PHE A 198 -12.37 -24.65 -0.67
CA PHE A 198 -12.39 -24.97 0.76
C PHE A 198 -13.07 -26.30 1.08
N PHE A 199 -14.07 -26.69 0.30
CA PHE A 199 -14.82 -27.92 0.49
C PHE A 199 -14.70 -28.82 -0.76
N PRO A 200 -13.51 -29.39 -1.04
CA PRO A 200 -13.34 -30.33 -2.13
C PRO A 200 -14.06 -31.65 -1.82
N SER A 201 -14.72 -32.24 -2.82
CA SER A 201 -15.46 -33.51 -2.68
C SER A 201 -14.63 -34.68 -2.15
N THR A 202 -13.31 -34.65 -2.34
CA THR A 202 -12.40 -35.72 -1.93
C THR A 202 -11.99 -35.68 -0.47
N HIS A 203 -12.03 -34.51 0.18
CA HIS A 203 -11.49 -34.31 1.53
C HIS A 203 -12.38 -33.45 2.43
N SER A 204 -13.60 -33.11 1.99
CA SER A 204 -14.57 -32.43 2.83
C SER A 204 -15.06 -33.38 3.94
N ALA A 205 -15.18 -32.85 5.15
CA ALA A 205 -15.87 -33.51 6.25
C ALA A 205 -17.10 -32.65 6.58
N PRO A 206 -18.34 -33.06 6.24
CA PRO A 206 -18.76 -34.32 5.62
C PRO A 206 -18.38 -34.44 4.13
N LEU A 207 -18.34 -35.68 3.61
CA LEU A 207 -18.21 -35.93 2.17
C LEU A 207 -19.46 -35.41 1.47
N LEU A 208 -19.27 -34.49 0.53
CA LEU A 208 -20.34 -33.90 -0.28
C LEU A 208 -20.14 -34.33 -1.74
N SER A 209 -21.23 -34.53 -2.46
CA SER A 209 -21.16 -34.73 -3.91
C SER A 209 -20.77 -33.44 -4.62
N ASP A 210 -20.15 -33.53 -5.81
CA ASP A 210 -19.79 -32.34 -6.61
C ASP A 210 -21.01 -31.47 -6.92
N VAL A 211 -22.18 -32.09 -7.14
CA VAL A 211 -23.45 -31.40 -7.37
C VAL A 211 -23.87 -30.61 -6.14
N GLU A 212 -23.81 -31.23 -4.96
CA GLU A 212 -24.15 -30.56 -3.70
C GLU A 212 -23.19 -29.40 -3.39
N ILE A 213 -21.89 -29.57 -3.64
CA ILE A 213 -20.91 -28.50 -3.47
C ILE A 213 -21.21 -27.33 -4.41
N ALA A 214 -21.54 -27.60 -5.68
CA ALA A 214 -21.88 -26.55 -6.63
C ALA A 214 -23.14 -25.77 -6.20
N GLU A 215 -24.18 -26.46 -5.70
CA GLU A 215 -25.38 -25.82 -5.17
C GLU A 215 -25.11 -24.97 -3.93
N LEU A 216 -24.33 -25.50 -2.97
CA LEU A 216 -23.94 -24.78 -1.76
C LEU A 216 -23.07 -23.57 -2.08
N ALA A 217 -22.11 -23.71 -3.00
CA ALA A 217 -21.24 -22.62 -3.44
C ALA A 217 -22.04 -21.48 -4.08
N LYS A 218 -23.05 -21.82 -4.89
CA LYS A 218 -23.94 -20.82 -5.50
C LYS A 218 -24.79 -20.11 -4.44
N LYS A 219 -25.41 -20.85 -3.51
CA LYS A 219 -26.17 -20.27 -2.39
C LYS A 219 -25.29 -19.37 -1.51
N PHE A 220 -24.06 -19.77 -1.25
CA PHE A 220 -23.08 -18.95 -0.54
C PHE A 220 -22.79 -17.65 -1.28
N ALA A 221 -22.47 -17.73 -2.57
CA ALA A 221 -22.21 -16.57 -3.41
C ALA A 221 -23.42 -15.63 -3.51
N ASP A 222 -24.64 -16.15 -3.50
CA ASP A 222 -25.86 -15.35 -3.52
C ASP A 222 -26.10 -14.61 -2.19
N ALA A 223 -25.68 -15.19 -1.05
CA ALA A 223 -25.75 -14.55 0.25
C ALA A 223 -24.66 -13.47 0.46
N VAL A 224 -23.55 -13.55 -0.29
CA VAL A 224 -22.45 -12.59 -0.20
C VAL A 224 -22.73 -11.39 -1.11
N PRO A 225 -22.78 -10.16 -0.57
CA PRO A 225 -22.93 -8.96 -1.37
C PRO A 225 -21.68 -8.73 -2.24
N GLU A 226 -21.92 -8.49 -3.53
CA GLU A 226 -20.87 -8.30 -4.53
C GLU A 226 -20.07 -7.03 -4.25
N GLY A 227 -18.74 -7.15 -4.23
CA GLY A 227 -17.86 -5.99 -4.09
C GLY A 227 -17.78 -5.40 -2.68
N GLU A 228 -18.35 -6.03 -1.64
CA GLU A 228 -18.28 -5.52 -0.26
C GLU A 228 -17.34 -6.32 0.66
N MET A 229 -17.20 -7.62 0.41
CA MET A 229 -16.40 -8.53 1.24
C MET A 229 -15.03 -8.78 0.63
N SER A 230 -13.98 -8.74 1.44
CA SER A 230 -12.64 -9.09 0.95
C SER A 230 -12.50 -10.60 0.87
N VAL A 231 -11.60 -11.06 0.00
CA VAL A 231 -11.26 -12.49 -0.11
C VAL A 231 -10.80 -13.05 1.24
N ALA A 232 -10.01 -12.29 2.00
CA ALA A 232 -9.55 -12.68 3.34
C ALA A 232 -10.70 -12.83 4.36
N SER A 233 -11.71 -11.94 4.35
CA SER A 233 -12.88 -12.07 5.22
C SER A 233 -13.66 -13.35 4.89
N LEU A 234 -13.88 -13.64 3.60
CA LEU A 234 -14.54 -14.89 3.17
C LEU A 234 -13.74 -16.13 3.60
N GLN A 235 -12.43 -16.13 3.36
CA GLN A 235 -11.56 -17.22 3.80
C GLN A 235 -11.60 -17.40 5.32
N GLY A 236 -11.57 -16.31 6.09
CA GLY A 236 -11.69 -16.34 7.55
C GLY A 236 -13.01 -16.93 8.03
N TYR A 237 -14.12 -16.64 7.34
CA TYR A 237 -15.42 -17.22 7.64
C TYR A 237 -15.47 -18.72 7.32
N LEU A 238 -15.00 -19.13 6.14
CA LEU A 238 -14.95 -20.54 5.74
C LEU A 238 -14.02 -21.36 6.65
N LEU A 239 -12.90 -20.77 7.09
CA LEU A 239 -11.98 -21.36 8.07
C LEU A 239 -12.59 -21.57 9.45
N LYS A 240 -13.64 -20.83 9.84
CA LYS A 240 -14.35 -21.08 11.10
C LYS A 240 -15.35 -22.22 10.98
N ASN A 241 -15.79 -22.53 9.76
CA ASN A 241 -16.82 -23.53 9.45
C ASN A 241 -16.28 -24.72 8.66
N LYS A 242 -15.00 -25.10 8.87
CA LYS A 242 -14.29 -26.11 8.05
C LYS A 242 -15.00 -27.46 7.93
N THR A 243 -15.82 -27.81 8.92
CA THR A 243 -16.53 -29.11 8.97
C THR A 243 -18.05 -28.99 8.80
N ARG A 244 -18.56 -27.78 8.58
CA ARG A 244 -19.99 -27.44 8.64
C ARG A 244 -20.44 -26.69 7.37
N PRO A 245 -20.25 -27.24 6.16
CA PRO A 245 -20.51 -26.52 4.90
C PRO A 245 -21.98 -26.11 4.71
N ARG A 246 -22.94 -26.94 5.14
CA ARG A 246 -24.38 -26.62 5.01
C ARG A 246 -24.79 -25.46 5.93
N GLU A 247 -24.35 -25.50 7.18
CA GLU A 247 -24.63 -24.46 8.17
C GLU A 247 -23.88 -23.16 7.84
N CYS A 248 -22.65 -23.27 7.30
CA CYS A 248 -21.90 -22.15 6.76
C CYS A 248 -22.68 -21.37 5.71
N VAL A 249 -23.47 -22.04 4.86
CA VAL A 249 -24.31 -21.36 3.86
C VAL A 249 -25.55 -20.75 4.51
N ALA A 250 -26.19 -21.47 5.44
CA ALA A 250 -27.39 -20.99 6.14
C ALA A 250 -27.11 -19.74 6.98
N GLU A 251 -25.96 -19.68 7.65
CA GLU A 251 -25.54 -18.59 8.53
C GLU A 251 -24.81 -17.45 7.78
N ALA A 252 -24.59 -17.57 6.47
CA ALA A 252 -23.79 -16.63 5.69
C ALA A 252 -24.38 -15.20 5.69
N ALA A 253 -25.70 -15.07 5.58
CA ALA A 253 -26.38 -13.78 5.59
C ALA A 253 -26.22 -13.04 6.94
N GLU A 254 -26.34 -13.77 8.05
CA GLU A 254 -26.12 -13.22 9.39
C GLU A 254 -24.67 -12.79 9.59
N TRP A 255 -23.73 -13.61 9.11
CA TRP A 255 -22.32 -13.26 9.13
C TRP A 255 -22.02 -11.97 8.36
N VAL A 256 -22.59 -11.80 7.16
CA VAL A 256 -22.44 -10.57 6.34
C VAL A 256 -22.87 -9.33 7.12
N ILE A 257 -24.01 -9.38 7.82
CA ILE A 257 -24.51 -8.27 8.64
C ILE A 257 -23.50 -7.95 9.74
N LYS A 258 -23.03 -8.97 10.46
CA LYS A 258 -22.07 -8.83 11.56
C LYS A 258 -20.73 -8.26 11.07
N GLU A 259 -20.25 -8.71 9.92
CA GLU A 259 -19.01 -8.24 9.30
C GLU A 259 -19.12 -6.77 8.88
N ARG A 260 -20.27 -6.34 8.35
CA ARG A 260 -20.54 -4.92 8.04
C ARG A 260 -20.47 -4.05 9.28
N GLU A 261 -21.07 -4.47 10.39
CA GLU A 261 -21.02 -3.75 11.66
C GLU A 261 -19.59 -3.64 12.19
N THR A 262 -18.82 -4.73 12.16
CA THR A 262 -17.41 -4.73 12.57
C THR A 262 -16.58 -3.79 11.71
N LYS A 263 -16.73 -3.84 10.38
CA LYS A 263 -16.04 -2.91 9.46
C LYS A 263 -16.40 -1.45 9.72
N ALA A 264 -17.68 -1.17 9.97
CA ALA A 264 -18.14 0.19 10.29
C ALA A 264 -17.53 0.71 11.61
N LYS A 265 -17.42 -0.14 12.64
CA LYS A 265 -16.76 0.20 13.91
C LYS A 265 -15.27 0.49 13.71
N LEU A 266 -14.56 -0.42 13.02
CA LEU A 266 -13.13 -0.25 12.73
C LEU A 266 -12.84 1.01 11.90
N LYS A 267 -13.71 1.33 10.93
CA LYS A 267 -13.59 2.56 10.13
C LYS A 267 -13.73 3.81 11.00
N LYS A 268 -14.73 3.87 11.88
CA LYS A 268 -14.91 4.97 12.83
C LYS A 268 -13.70 5.13 13.76
N GLU A 269 -13.21 4.03 14.33
CA GLU A 269 -12.02 4.06 15.18
C GLU A 269 -10.77 4.55 14.45
N LYS A 270 -10.59 4.16 13.18
CA LYS A 270 -9.47 4.61 12.35
C LYS A 270 -9.56 6.11 12.05
N GLU A 271 -10.74 6.60 11.66
CA GLU A 271 -10.99 8.03 11.42
C GLU A 271 -10.80 8.86 12.70
N GLU A 272 -11.19 8.34 13.86
CA GLU A 272 -10.95 9.00 15.16
C GLU A 272 -9.46 9.05 15.52
N LYS A 273 -8.69 7.98 15.24
CA LYS A 273 -7.23 7.96 15.43
C LYS A 273 -6.54 8.95 14.51
N GLU A 274 -6.87 8.96 13.22
CA GLU A 274 -6.32 9.91 12.25
C GLU A 274 -6.63 11.37 12.64
N LYS A 275 -7.85 11.66 13.11
CA LYS A 275 -8.20 12.99 13.63
C LYS A 275 -7.43 13.38 14.89
N LYS A 276 -7.20 12.45 15.82
CA LYS A 276 -6.39 12.70 17.03
C LYS A 276 -4.92 12.96 16.67
N GLU A 277 -4.39 12.21 15.71
CA GLU A 277 -3.01 12.35 15.23
C GLU A 277 -2.80 13.68 14.49
N VAL A 278 -3.76 14.11 13.66
CA VAL A 278 -3.77 15.44 13.04
C VAL A 278 -3.93 16.55 14.09
N ARG A 279 -4.75 16.35 15.14
CA ARG A 279 -4.91 17.33 16.23
C ARG A 279 -3.65 17.48 17.08
N LEU A 280 -2.88 16.41 17.31
CA LEU A 280 -1.60 16.47 18.01
C LEU A 280 -0.48 17.10 17.18
N THR A 281 -0.58 17.08 15.85
CA THR A 281 0.45 17.62 14.94
C THR A 281 0.22 19.07 14.54
N LEU A 282 -0.93 19.67 14.89
CA LEU A 282 -1.11 21.13 14.80
C LEU A 282 -0.32 21.82 15.93
N PRO A 283 0.68 22.67 15.63
CA PRO A 283 1.40 23.38 16.66
C PRO A 283 0.46 24.36 17.36
N CYS A 284 0.34 24.22 18.68
CA CYS A 284 -0.14 25.30 19.53
C CYS A 284 0.90 26.44 19.45
N GLY A 285 0.69 27.41 18.55
CA GLY A 285 1.57 28.57 18.48
C GLY A 285 1.69 29.23 17.10
N SER A 286 0.65 29.95 16.68
CA SER A 286 0.83 31.20 15.94
C SER A 286 -0.48 31.97 15.88
N PHE A 287 -0.91 32.48 17.03
CA PHE A 287 -1.71 33.71 17.02
C PHE A 287 -0.76 34.82 16.56
N ARG A 288 -0.72 35.09 15.25
CA ARG A 288 0.04 36.21 14.69
C ARG A 288 -0.49 37.50 15.30
N LEU A 289 0.33 38.09 16.17
CA LEU A 289 0.29 39.51 16.48
C LEU A 289 0.39 40.24 15.14
N LEU A 290 -0.72 40.81 14.67
CA LEU A 290 -0.77 41.68 13.51
C LEU A 290 -0.28 43.06 13.98
N THR A 291 1.01 43.19 14.28
CA THR A 291 1.65 44.50 14.42
C THR A 291 1.78 45.08 13.03
N ARG A 292 0.82 45.91 12.65
CA ARG A 292 0.80 46.65 11.40
C ARG A 292 1.89 47.72 11.48
N CYS A 293 3.04 47.48 10.85
CA CYS A 293 4.00 48.53 10.53
C CYS A 293 3.30 49.57 9.65
N VAL A 294 3.13 50.79 10.15
CA VAL A 294 2.83 51.97 9.34
C VAL A 294 4.15 52.72 9.21
N GLU A 295 4.61 52.84 7.97
CA GLU A 295 5.80 53.58 7.57
C GLU A 295 5.65 55.07 7.91
N GLY A 296 6.75 55.69 8.34
CA GLY A 296 6.80 57.10 8.69
C GLY A 296 6.60 58.02 7.48
N GLY A 297 5.89 59.12 7.72
CA GLY A 297 5.76 60.26 6.83
C GLY A 297 5.40 61.51 7.62
N GLU A 298 6.41 62.38 7.80
CA GLU A 298 6.35 63.84 7.95
C GLU A 298 5.41 64.53 8.98
N GLY A 299 6.04 65.22 9.94
CA GLY A 299 5.67 66.60 10.27
C GLY A 299 4.80 66.87 11.50
N GLY A 300 5.34 67.65 12.46
CA GLY A 300 4.53 68.62 13.21
C GLY A 300 4.27 68.37 14.70
N ARG A 301 4.87 69.24 15.52
CA ARG A 301 4.54 69.74 16.88
C ARG A 301 3.21 69.29 17.53
N GLY A 302 3.26 69.01 18.84
CA GLY A 302 2.17 69.33 19.79
C GLY A 302 1.78 68.23 20.79
N GLU A 303 2.03 68.51 22.07
CA GLU A 303 1.26 68.23 23.31
C GLU A 303 0.38 66.96 23.54
N GLU A 304 0.54 66.45 24.77
CA GLU A 304 -0.42 65.81 25.71
C GLU A 304 -1.15 64.48 25.40
N GLY A 305 -1.27 63.66 26.45
CA GLY A 305 -2.35 62.67 26.62
C GLY A 305 -1.89 61.23 26.84
N GLY A 306 -1.80 60.80 28.10
CA GLY A 306 -1.65 59.39 28.47
C GLY A 306 -3.01 58.72 28.69
N GLU A 307 -3.20 57.52 28.15
CA GLU A 307 -4.24 56.58 28.59
C GLU A 307 -3.68 55.15 28.64
N LEU A 308 -3.65 54.58 29.86
CA LEU A 308 -3.50 53.16 30.11
C LEU A 308 -4.85 52.47 29.85
N LEU A 309 -4.87 51.48 28.97
CA LEU A 309 -5.95 50.49 28.90
C LEU A 309 -5.38 49.10 29.22
N SER A 310 -5.69 48.65 30.43
CA SER A 310 -5.45 47.29 30.90
C SER A 310 -6.43 46.32 30.24
N CYS A 311 -5.92 45.23 29.66
CA CYS A 311 -6.75 44.10 29.23
C CYS A 311 -6.38 42.89 30.08
N PHE A 312 -7.33 42.49 30.93
CA PHE A 312 -7.33 41.30 31.77
C PHE A 312 -7.48 40.05 30.87
N CYS A 313 -6.53 39.10 30.95
CA CYS A 313 -6.74 37.72 30.51
C CYS A 313 -6.95 36.86 31.76
N VAL A 314 -8.17 36.34 31.90
CA VAL A 314 -8.51 35.29 32.88
C VAL A 314 -8.05 33.96 32.29
N ALA A 315 -7.09 33.32 32.95
CA ALA A 315 -6.76 31.92 32.72
C ALA A 315 -7.83 31.05 33.40
N ILE A 316 -8.38 30.08 32.67
CA ILE A 316 -9.11 28.96 33.26
C ILE A 316 -8.25 27.72 32.95
N ASP A 317 -7.81 27.07 34.03
CA ASP A 317 -7.12 25.77 34.04
C ASP A 317 -7.93 24.65 33.39
#